data_AF-A0A1S9D189-F1
#
_entry.id   AF-A0A1S9D189-F1
#
_cell.length_a   1.000
_cell.length_b   1.000
_cell.length_c   1.000
_cell.angle_alpha   90.00
_cell.angle_beta   90.00
_cell.angle_gamma   90.00
#
_symmetry.space_group_name_H-M   'P 1'
#
loop_
_entity.id
_entity.type
_entity.pdbx_description
1 polymer ?
#
loop_
_entity_poly.entity_id
_entity_poly.type
_entity_poly.pdbx_seq_one_letter_code
_entity_poly.pdbx_strand_id
1 'polypeptide(L)'
;MPNRVEFNSELPVIEQSNALWSRAQGLIPAGTQTLAKGPTQFSEGVAPKYLLRGKGVRVWDVDGNEYLDYNMGIGPIILGYCHEAVDEAIRRQLSNGISFSLMHPLEVELAELMRACIPHAESVRFSKTGCDVTSAAVRLARAYTRREKVLCCGYHGWHDWYIAVTALHRRRYGLRDPRTVRVRARTKRISRRAAEDLRSQWYGAGLR
;
A
#
# COMPACT_ATOMS: atom_id res chain seq x y z
N MET A 1 -16.92 -23.88 -16.27
CA MET A 1 -18.11 -23.02 -16.42
C MET A 1 -17.63 -21.59 -16.58
N PRO A 2 -18.16 -20.78 -17.52
CA PRO A 2 -17.82 -19.36 -17.58
C PRO A 2 -18.31 -18.65 -16.32
N ASN A 3 -17.53 -17.68 -15.83
CA ASN A 3 -17.94 -16.84 -14.70
C ASN A 3 -19.20 -16.04 -15.11
N ARG A 4 -20.25 -16.09 -14.28
CA ARG A 4 -21.47 -15.30 -14.45
C ARG A 4 -21.39 -14.07 -13.55
N VAL A 5 -21.60 -12.88 -14.11
CA VAL A 5 -21.69 -11.63 -13.36
C VAL A 5 -23.16 -11.20 -13.35
N GLU A 6 -23.72 -11.08 -12.15
CA GLU A 6 -25.06 -10.53 -11.93
C GLU A 6 -24.90 -9.24 -11.12
N PHE A 7 -25.67 -8.21 -11.49
CA PHE A 7 -25.69 -6.95 -10.76
C PHE A 7 -26.82 -6.97 -9.73
N ASN A 8 -26.57 -6.39 -8.56
CA ASN A 8 -27.62 -6.19 -7.57
C ASN A 8 -28.67 -5.22 -8.12
N SER A 9 -29.96 -5.48 -7.84
CA SER A 9 -31.07 -4.59 -8.19
C SER A 9 -31.10 -3.32 -7.34
N GLU A 10 -30.54 -3.39 -6.14
CA GLU A 10 -30.52 -2.30 -5.16
C GLU A 10 -29.10 -2.07 -4.63
N LEU A 11 -28.85 -0.85 -4.13
CA LEU A 11 -27.61 -0.49 -3.46
C LEU A 11 -27.56 -1.10 -2.06
N PRO A 12 -26.36 -1.38 -1.51
CA PRO A 12 -26.22 -1.91 -0.16
C PRO A 12 -26.72 -0.91 0.89
N VAL A 13 -27.39 -1.42 1.92
CA VAL A 13 -27.79 -0.64 3.11
C VAL A 13 -26.57 -0.48 4.01
N ILE A 14 -26.23 0.77 4.37
CA ILE A 14 -25.00 1.11 5.12
C ILE A 14 -25.28 1.98 6.37
N GLU A 15 -26.42 1.75 7.04
CA GLU A 15 -26.90 2.57 8.15
C GLU A 15 -26.01 2.46 9.39
N GLN A 16 -25.63 1.25 9.80
CA GLN A 16 -24.73 1.02 10.94
C GLN A 16 -23.34 1.58 10.64
N SER A 17 -22.86 1.40 9.42
CA SER A 17 -21.60 1.99 8.99
C SER A 17 -21.64 3.52 9.05
N ASN A 18 -22.76 4.16 8.72
CA ASN A 18 -22.93 5.61 8.82
C ASN A 18 -23.07 6.08 10.27
N ALA A 19 -23.76 5.31 11.12
CA ALA A 19 -23.88 5.60 12.55
C ALA A 19 -22.50 5.57 13.25
N LEU A 20 -21.65 4.57 12.94
CA LEU A 20 -20.27 4.52 13.42
C LEU A 20 -19.45 5.71 12.92
N TRP A 21 -19.63 6.11 11.67
CA TRP A 21 -18.94 7.28 11.12
C TRP A 21 -19.32 8.56 11.85
N SER A 22 -20.61 8.78 12.08
CA SER A 22 -21.11 9.94 12.82
C SER A 22 -20.51 10.01 14.24
N ARG A 23 -20.41 8.86 14.93
CA ARG A 23 -19.74 8.78 16.24
C ARG A 23 -18.25 9.08 16.17
N ALA A 24 -17.57 8.65 15.10
CA ALA A 24 -16.14 8.89 14.92
C ALA A 24 -15.83 10.36 14.59
N GLN A 25 -16.78 11.09 14.01
CA GLN A 25 -16.63 12.53 13.76
C GLN A 25 -16.44 13.28 15.08
N GLY A 26 -15.37 14.07 15.17
CA GLY A 26 -14.97 14.76 16.39
C GLY A 26 -14.12 13.93 17.35
N LEU A 27 -14.14 12.60 17.26
CA LEU A 27 -13.26 11.72 18.04
C LEU A 27 -11.93 11.43 17.33
N ILE A 28 -12.01 11.18 16.02
CA ILE A 28 -10.85 10.84 15.19
C ILE A 28 -10.65 11.97 14.18
N PRO A 29 -9.47 12.63 14.15
CA PRO A 29 -9.16 13.60 13.10
C PRO A 29 -9.31 12.99 11.72
N ALA A 30 -10.06 13.66 10.83
CA ALA A 30 -10.46 13.15 9.52
C ALA A 30 -11.24 11.81 9.54
N GLY A 31 -11.70 11.36 10.71
CA GLY A 31 -12.53 10.16 10.91
C GLY A 31 -11.84 8.83 10.63
N THR A 32 -10.55 8.80 10.28
CA THR A 32 -9.81 7.58 9.95
C THR A 32 -8.40 7.59 10.51
N GLN A 33 -7.88 6.41 10.83
CA GLN A 33 -6.49 6.20 11.24
C GLN A 33 -5.54 6.08 10.04
N THR A 34 -6.06 5.89 8.83
CA THR A 34 -5.28 5.75 7.60
C THR A 34 -6.05 6.33 6.42
N LEU A 35 -5.49 7.37 5.81
CA LEU A 35 -6.14 8.09 4.69
C LEU A 35 -6.46 7.18 3.51
N ALA A 36 -5.60 6.22 3.20
CA ALA A 36 -5.82 5.27 2.11
C ALA A 36 -7.02 4.31 2.33
N LYS A 37 -7.56 4.25 3.55
CA LYS A 37 -8.82 3.54 3.87
C LYS A 37 -9.96 4.51 4.21
N GLY A 38 -9.74 5.82 4.08
CA GLY A 38 -10.73 6.82 4.45
C GLY A 38 -11.95 6.76 3.53
N PRO A 39 -13.15 7.16 4.01
CA PRO A 39 -14.37 7.14 3.20
C PRO A 39 -14.27 7.94 1.89
N THR A 40 -13.42 8.97 1.86
CA THR A 40 -13.20 9.81 0.67
C THR A 40 -12.46 9.10 -0.46
N GLN A 41 -11.93 7.89 -0.22
CA GLN A 41 -11.29 7.06 -1.24
C GLN A 41 -12.30 6.16 -1.99
N PHE A 42 -13.56 6.15 -1.54
CA PHE A 42 -14.60 5.26 -2.05
C PHE A 42 -15.88 6.04 -2.40
N SER A 43 -16.79 5.39 -3.13
CA SER A 43 -18.06 6.00 -3.54
C SER A 43 -18.96 6.27 -2.34
N GLU A 44 -19.27 7.55 -2.11
CA GLU A 44 -20.18 7.99 -1.06
C GLU A 44 -21.59 7.42 -1.26
N GLY A 45 -22.25 7.04 -0.16
CA GLY A 45 -23.59 6.46 -0.17
C GLY A 45 -23.67 4.99 -0.63
N VAL A 46 -22.57 4.41 -1.14
CA VAL A 46 -22.53 3.02 -1.62
C VAL A 46 -21.51 2.19 -0.86
N ALA A 47 -20.27 2.67 -0.76
CA ALA A 47 -19.23 1.92 -0.07
C ALA A 47 -19.41 2.00 1.46
N PRO A 48 -19.31 0.87 2.18
CA PRO A 48 -19.29 0.91 3.62
C PRO A 48 -18.00 1.58 4.10
N LYS A 49 -18.11 2.28 5.23
CA LYS A 49 -16.99 2.96 5.90
C LYS A 49 -16.26 2.03 6.88
N TYR A 50 -16.93 0.96 7.31
CA TYR A 50 -16.41 0.01 8.29
C TYR A 50 -16.63 -1.43 7.83
N LEU A 51 -15.52 -2.17 7.69
CA LEU A 51 -15.55 -3.62 7.57
C LEU A 51 -15.51 -4.26 8.96
N LEU A 52 -16.26 -5.33 9.16
CA LEU A 52 -16.36 -6.05 10.43
C LEU A 52 -15.49 -7.32 10.45
N ARG A 53 -15.52 -8.10 9.37
CA ARG A 53 -14.80 -9.38 9.28
C ARG A 53 -14.37 -9.71 7.85
N GLY A 54 -13.45 -10.65 7.71
CA GLY A 54 -13.03 -11.20 6.42
C GLY A 54 -12.67 -12.68 6.51
N LYS A 55 -12.80 -13.40 5.39
CA LYS A 55 -12.42 -14.82 5.23
C LYS A 55 -12.17 -15.11 3.76
N GLY A 56 -11.00 -15.70 3.46
CA GLY A 56 -10.56 -15.91 2.08
C GLY A 56 -10.49 -14.57 1.35
N VAL A 57 -11.16 -14.48 0.20
CA VAL A 57 -11.19 -13.25 -0.63
C VAL A 57 -12.37 -12.33 -0.32
N ARG A 58 -13.17 -12.65 0.69
CA ARG A 58 -14.42 -11.96 1.02
C ARG A 58 -14.32 -11.18 2.33
N VAL A 59 -15.00 -10.05 2.38
CA VAL A 59 -15.17 -9.21 3.57
C VAL A 59 -16.64 -8.90 3.79
N TRP A 60 -17.00 -8.68 5.04
CA TRP A 60 -18.35 -8.27 5.44
C TRP A 60 -18.27 -6.97 6.21
N ASP A 61 -19.15 -6.03 5.87
CA ASP A 61 -19.29 -4.79 6.62
C ASP A 61 -20.10 -4.99 7.91
N VAL A 62 -20.25 -3.90 8.66
CA VAL A 62 -21.01 -3.87 9.92
C VAL A 62 -22.53 -3.97 9.71
N ASP A 63 -23.00 -3.79 8.48
CA ASP A 63 -24.40 -3.92 8.07
C ASP A 63 -24.71 -5.34 7.53
N GLY A 64 -23.68 -6.19 7.41
CA GLY A 64 -23.80 -7.58 6.97
C GLY A 64 -23.63 -7.77 5.46
N ASN A 65 -23.38 -6.72 4.69
CA ASN A 65 -23.14 -6.83 3.25
C ASN A 65 -21.81 -7.51 2.98
N GLU A 66 -21.77 -8.36 1.95
CA GLU A 66 -20.60 -9.13 1.56
C GLU A 66 -19.95 -8.54 0.29
N TYR A 67 -18.62 -8.44 0.30
CA TYR A 67 -17.84 -7.92 -0.83
C TYR A 67 -16.66 -8.82 -1.15
N LEU A 68 -16.32 -8.92 -2.44
CA LEU A 68 -14.98 -9.34 -2.86
C LEU A 68 -14.01 -8.20 -2.62
N ASP A 69 -12.98 -8.43 -1.82
CA ASP A 69 -12.04 -7.38 -1.45
C ASP A 69 -10.79 -7.37 -2.34
N TYR A 70 -10.81 -6.48 -3.34
CA TYR A 70 -9.65 -6.23 -4.20
C TYR A 70 -8.61 -5.28 -3.57
N ASN A 71 -8.94 -4.60 -2.46
CA ASN A 71 -7.99 -3.75 -1.76
C ASN A 71 -7.05 -4.56 -0.87
N MET A 72 -7.51 -5.71 -0.34
CA MET A 72 -6.70 -6.65 0.45
C MET A 72 -5.93 -5.96 1.59
N GLY A 73 -6.63 -5.09 2.32
CA GLY A 73 -6.03 -4.30 3.41
C GLY A 73 -4.97 -3.28 2.96
N ILE A 74 -4.98 -2.87 1.69
CA ILE A 74 -3.93 -2.11 0.96
C ILE A 74 -2.71 -3.00 0.64
N GLY A 75 -2.97 -4.23 0.20
CA GLY A 75 -1.95 -5.17 -0.29
C GLY A 75 -1.45 -6.28 0.65
N PRO A 76 -1.33 -6.15 1.99
CA PRO A 76 -0.69 -7.19 2.81
C PRO A 76 -1.48 -8.50 2.89
N ILE A 77 -2.78 -8.48 2.59
CA ILE A 77 -3.65 -9.67 2.68
C ILE A 77 -3.60 -10.49 1.37
N ILE A 78 -2.39 -10.76 0.87
CA ILE A 78 -2.19 -11.44 -0.42
C ILE A 78 -2.66 -12.90 -0.43
N LEU A 79 -2.63 -13.58 0.73
CA LEU A 79 -3.11 -14.96 0.90
C LEU A 79 -4.61 -15.03 1.26
N GLY A 80 -5.30 -13.89 1.30
CA GLY A 80 -6.67 -13.78 1.80
C GLY A 80 -6.76 -13.71 3.33
N TYR A 81 -7.94 -13.35 3.80
CA TYR A 81 -8.27 -13.16 5.22
C TYR A 81 -8.40 -14.50 5.94
N CYS A 82 -7.88 -14.57 7.17
CA CYS A 82 -7.90 -15.78 8.02
C CYS A 82 -7.34 -17.01 7.29
N HIS A 83 -6.17 -16.84 6.69
CA HIS A 83 -5.42 -17.91 6.04
C HIS A 83 -4.87 -18.86 7.12
N GLU A 84 -5.27 -20.12 7.06
CA GLU A 84 -5.11 -21.09 8.15
C GLU A 84 -3.66 -21.22 8.63
N ALA A 85 -2.70 -21.34 7.71
CA ALA A 85 -1.29 -21.48 8.08
C ALA A 85 -0.72 -20.24 8.79
N VAL A 86 -1.22 -19.04 8.46
CA VAL A 86 -0.78 -17.78 9.09
C VAL A 86 -1.39 -17.67 10.49
N ASP A 87 -2.70 -17.88 10.59
CA ASP A 87 -3.41 -17.82 11.87
C ASP A 87 -2.84 -18.84 12.86
N GLU A 88 -2.55 -20.05 12.40
CA GLU A 88 -1.97 -21.11 13.22
C GLU A 88 -0.53 -20.79 13.67
N ALA A 89 0.31 -20.21 12.80
CA ALA A 89 1.62 -19.72 13.21
C ALA A 89 1.52 -18.63 14.30
N ILE A 90 0.56 -17.72 14.18
CA ILE A 90 0.30 -16.68 15.18
C ILE A 90 -0.17 -17.32 16.50
N ARG A 91 -1.13 -18.25 16.46
CA ARG A 91 -1.64 -18.95 17.66
C ARG A 91 -0.52 -19.66 18.41
N ARG A 92 0.38 -20.34 17.71
CA ARG A 92 1.56 -20.97 18.31
C ARG A 92 2.52 -19.96 18.93
N GLN A 93 2.76 -18.82 18.29
CA GLN A 93 3.63 -17.80 18.89
C GLN A 93 3.02 -17.17 20.15
N LEU A 94 1.69 -17.01 20.20
CA LEU A 94 1.00 -16.41 21.34
C LEU A 94 1.23 -17.19 22.66
N SER A 95 1.49 -18.50 22.61
CA SER A 95 1.83 -19.27 23.83
C SER A 95 3.21 -18.96 24.40
N ASN A 96 4.10 -18.36 23.60
CA ASN A 96 5.48 -18.04 23.98
C ASN A 96 5.68 -16.55 24.30
N GLY A 97 4.73 -15.70 23.91
CA GLY A 97 4.85 -14.24 23.97
C GLY A 97 5.15 -13.63 22.60
N ILE A 98 4.79 -12.34 22.42
CA ILE A 98 4.84 -11.65 21.11
C ILE A 98 5.76 -10.43 21.08
N SER A 99 6.29 -10.02 22.23
CA SER A 99 7.22 -8.91 22.35
C SER A 99 8.12 -9.14 23.55
N PHE A 100 9.43 -9.03 23.33
CA PHE A 100 10.45 -9.31 24.31
C PHE A 100 11.41 -8.12 24.42
N SER A 101 12.07 -7.97 25.56
CA SER A 101 13.12 -6.96 25.75
C SER A 101 14.46 -7.34 25.08
N LEU A 102 14.61 -8.60 24.69
CA LEU A 102 15.77 -9.16 23.98
C LEU A 102 15.34 -9.73 22.63
N MET A 103 16.31 -10.05 21.78
CA MET A 103 16.08 -10.53 20.42
C MET A 103 15.43 -11.92 20.40
N HIS A 104 14.61 -12.17 19.37
CA HIS A 104 13.97 -13.46 19.15
C HIS A 104 14.62 -14.20 17.96
N PRO A 105 14.82 -15.54 18.01
CA PRO A 105 15.46 -16.30 16.92
C PRO A 105 14.82 -16.11 15.53
N LEU A 106 13.49 -15.91 15.48
CA LEU A 106 12.75 -15.62 14.24
C LEU A 106 13.29 -14.42 13.45
N GLU A 107 13.98 -13.47 14.10
CA GLU A 107 14.62 -12.36 13.40
C GLU A 107 15.72 -12.84 12.44
N VAL A 108 16.46 -13.89 12.82
CA VAL A 108 17.51 -14.51 11.97
C VAL A 108 16.87 -15.35 10.87
N GLU A 109 15.91 -16.20 11.22
CA GLU A 109 15.22 -17.08 10.24
C GLU A 109 14.53 -16.27 9.13
N LEU A 110 13.85 -15.17 9.49
CA LEU A 110 13.23 -14.28 8.51
C LEU A 110 14.29 -13.57 7.66
N ALA A 111 15.44 -13.21 8.23
CA ALA A 111 16.50 -12.55 7.49
C ALA A 111 17.11 -13.46 6.41
N GLU A 112 17.31 -14.74 6.74
CA GLU A 112 17.76 -15.76 5.79
C GLU A 112 16.77 -15.95 4.65
N LEU A 113 15.47 -16.05 4.98
CA LEU A 113 14.42 -16.17 3.97
C LEU A 113 14.37 -14.95 3.04
N MET A 114 14.47 -13.73 3.58
CA MET A 114 14.45 -12.50 2.78
C MET A 114 15.64 -12.44 1.83
N ARG A 115 16.84 -12.82 2.28
CA ARG A 115 18.03 -12.91 1.42
C ARG A 115 17.86 -13.94 0.31
N ALA A 116 17.21 -15.07 0.59
CA ALA A 116 16.91 -16.08 -0.43
C ALA A 116 15.90 -15.58 -1.48
N CYS A 117 14.92 -14.77 -1.08
CA CYS A 117 13.87 -14.27 -1.96
C CYS A 117 14.22 -12.98 -2.72
N ILE A 118 15.12 -12.13 -2.21
CA ILE A 118 15.43 -10.81 -2.79
C ILE A 118 16.85 -10.82 -3.37
N PRO A 119 17.00 -10.87 -4.71
CA PRO A 119 18.31 -10.80 -5.34
C PRO A 119 19.09 -9.56 -4.88
N HIS A 120 20.38 -9.74 -4.59
CA HIS A 120 21.31 -8.69 -4.13
C HIS A 120 21.08 -8.14 -2.71
N ALA A 121 20.12 -8.67 -1.93
CA ALA A 121 20.02 -8.34 -0.51
C ALA A 121 21.11 -9.08 0.29
N GLU A 122 22.24 -8.42 0.58
CA GLU A 122 23.33 -9.00 1.38
C GLU A 122 23.03 -9.00 2.88
N SER A 123 22.25 -8.01 3.35
CA SER A 123 21.82 -7.87 4.74
C SER A 123 20.43 -7.21 4.80
N VAL A 124 19.70 -7.45 5.89
CA VAL A 124 18.34 -6.93 6.07
C VAL A 124 18.14 -6.35 7.46
N ARG A 125 17.21 -5.39 7.56
CA ARG A 125 16.76 -4.79 8.81
C ARG A 125 15.26 -4.58 8.76
N PHE A 126 14.57 -4.98 9.80
CA PHE A 126 13.12 -4.83 9.91
C PHE A 126 12.72 -3.53 10.60
N SER A 127 11.52 -3.04 10.28
CA SER A 127 10.87 -1.95 11.01
C SER A 127 9.36 -2.18 11.02
N LYS A 128 8.63 -1.35 11.79
CA LYS A 128 7.20 -1.57 12.01
C LYS A 128 6.36 -1.20 10.78
N THR A 129 6.82 -0.24 9.98
CA THR A 129 6.05 0.29 8.84
C THR A 129 6.92 0.55 7.60
N GLY A 130 6.25 0.68 6.45
CA GLY A 130 6.89 1.08 5.20
C GLY A 130 7.55 2.46 5.26
N CYS A 131 6.98 3.43 5.98
CA CYS A 131 7.56 4.77 6.07
C CYS A 131 8.84 4.81 6.94
N ASP A 132 8.94 3.92 7.94
CA ASP A 132 10.14 3.80 8.76
C ASP A 132 11.31 3.27 7.94
N VAL A 133 11.09 2.20 7.15
CA VAL A 133 12.14 1.60 6.32
C VAL A 133 12.61 2.54 5.20
N THR A 134 11.71 3.30 4.56
CA THR A 134 12.11 4.27 3.54
C THR A 134 12.89 5.44 4.13
N SER A 135 12.50 5.93 5.32
CA SER A 135 13.29 6.92 6.07
C SER A 135 14.66 6.39 6.46
N ALA A 136 14.75 5.15 6.95
CA ALA A 136 16.03 4.52 7.28
C ALA A 136 16.93 4.37 6.04
N ALA A 137 16.37 3.93 4.91
CA ALA A 137 17.09 3.82 3.64
C ALA A 137 17.64 5.17 3.16
N VAL A 138 16.85 6.23 3.24
CA VAL A 138 17.31 7.59 2.90
C VAL A 138 18.44 8.04 3.82
N ARG A 139 18.33 7.80 5.14
CA ARG A 139 19.38 8.16 6.10
C ARG A 139 20.67 7.38 5.83
N LEU A 140 20.57 6.09 5.56
CA LEU A 140 21.71 5.23 5.20
C LEU A 140 22.39 5.71 3.91
N ALA A 141 21.60 5.98 2.86
CA ALA A 141 22.12 6.48 1.59
C ALA A 141 22.89 7.79 1.77
N ARG A 142 22.35 8.75 2.53
CA ARG A 142 23.02 10.02 2.84
C ARG A 142 24.31 9.81 3.63
N ALA A 143 24.29 8.93 4.64
CA ALA A 143 25.48 8.63 5.45
C ALA A 143 26.60 8.00 4.62
N TYR A 144 26.24 7.10 3.70
CA TYR A 144 27.18 6.44 2.81
C TYR A 144 27.72 7.37 1.71
N THR A 145 26.83 8.04 0.96
CA THR A 145 27.25 8.84 -0.20
C THR A 145 27.68 10.26 0.14
N ARG A 146 27.42 10.73 1.37
CA ARG A 146 27.62 12.13 1.81
C ARG A 146 26.88 13.16 0.95
N ARG A 147 25.76 12.78 0.34
CA ARG A 147 24.94 13.65 -0.52
C ARG A 147 23.64 13.98 0.18
N GLU A 148 23.17 15.21 0.05
CA GLU A 148 21.94 15.66 0.72
C GLU A 148 20.66 15.32 -0.07
N LYS A 149 20.74 15.45 -1.40
CA LYS A 149 19.59 15.38 -2.29
C LYS A 149 19.19 13.93 -2.56
N VAL A 150 17.88 13.67 -2.50
CA VAL A 150 17.27 12.39 -2.85
C VAL A 150 16.27 12.65 -3.98
N LEU A 151 16.32 11.83 -5.02
CA LEU A 151 15.32 11.82 -6.08
C LEU A 151 14.29 10.74 -5.77
N CYS A 152 13.01 11.04 -5.93
CA CYS A 152 11.93 10.10 -5.65
C CYS A 152 10.78 10.23 -6.67
N CYS A 153 10.00 9.16 -6.80
CA CYS A 153 8.77 9.06 -7.60
C CYS A 153 7.79 8.12 -6.88
N GLY A 154 6.48 8.37 -6.97
CA GLY A 154 5.47 7.62 -6.20
C GLY A 154 5.41 8.02 -4.73
N TYR A 155 4.63 7.30 -3.92
CA TYR A 155 4.42 7.52 -2.48
C TYR A 155 5.38 6.69 -1.62
N HIS A 156 6.08 7.33 -0.67
CA HIS A 156 7.07 6.67 0.19
C HIS A 156 6.84 6.90 1.69
N GLY A 157 5.60 7.18 2.08
CA GLY A 157 5.21 7.44 3.47
C GLY A 157 4.90 8.90 3.75
N TRP A 158 4.80 9.27 5.02
CA TRP A 158 4.41 10.61 5.46
C TRP A 158 5.51 11.35 6.24
N HIS A 159 6.68 10.74 6.40
CA HIS A 159 7.82 11.35 7.07
C HIS A 159 8.38 12.56 6.29
N ASP A 160 8.98 13.51 7.01
CA ASP A 160 9.40 14.83 6.52
C ASP A 160 10.19 14.83 5.21
N TRP A 161 11.10 13.86 5.05
CA TRP A 161 11.93 13.77 3.85
C TRP A 161 11.09 13.60 2.57
N TYR A 162 9.91 12.95 2.69
CA TYR A 162 9.02 12.66 1.58
C TYR A 162 7.76 13.54 1.58
N ILE A 163 7.09 13.78 2.71
CA ILE A 163 5.83 14.56 2.71
C ILE A 163 6.01 15.97 2.13
N ALA A 164 7.22 16.52 2.24
CA ALA A 164 7.66 17.74 1.58
C ALA A 164 7.53 17.73 0.05
N VAL A 165 7.50 16.57 -0.61
CA VAL A 165 7.23 16.44 -2.06
C VAL A 165 5.80 16.03 -2.39
N THR A 166 4.96 15.73 -1.40
CA THR A 166 3.56 15.44 -1.67
C THR A 166 2.88 16.70 -2.19
N ALA A 167 2.15 16.57 -3.31
CA ALA A 167 1.36 17.66 -3.86
C ALA A 167 0.14 17.92 -2.96
N LEU A 168 0.30 18.71 -1.91
CA LEU A 168 -0.82 19.52 -1.45
C LEU A 168 -1.11 20.53 -2.57
N HIS A 169 -2.37 20.92 -2.78
CA HIS A 169 -2.69 22.10 -3.60
C HIS A 169 -2.11 23.35 -2.92
N ARG A 170 -0.78 23.51 -2.93
CA ARG A 170 0.00 24.51 -2.19
C ARG A 170 -0.33 25.93 -2.62
N ARG A 171 -0.81 26.12 -3.86
CA ARG A 171 -1.35 27.41 -4.32
C ARG A 171 -2.53 27.89 -3.48
N ARG A 172 -3.32 26.99 -2.89
CA ARG A 172 -4.46 27.32 -2.02
C ARG A 172 -4.03 27.81 -0.62
N TYR A 173 -2.78 27.55 -0.20
CA TYR A 173 -2.31 27.80 1.17
C TYR A 173 -1.00 28.61 1.27
N GLY A 174 -0.47 29.15 0.16
CA GLY A 174 0.65 30.10 0.18
C GLY A 174 2.02 29.56 0.64
N LEU A 175 2.22 28.24 0.71
CA LEU A 175 3.45 27.64 1.24
C LEU A 175 4.57 27.51 0.19
N ARG A 176 5.81 27.91 0.54
CA ARG A 176 7.03 27.73 -0.28
C ARG A 176 7.48 26.26 -0.33
N ASP A 177 8.17 25.89 -1.42
CA ASP A 177 8.63 24.52 -1.67
C ASP A 177 9.85 24.15 -0.81
N PRO A 178 9.84 23.04 -0.05
CA PRO A 178 11.03 22.52 0.60
C PRO A 178 12.04 21.97 -0.42
N ARG A 179 13.29 21.79 0.03
CA ARG A 179 14.52 21.51 -0.74
C ARG A 179 14.58 20.12 -1.43
N THR A 180 13.48 19.64 -2.01
CA THR A 180 13.43 18.34 -2.66
C THR A 180 13.05 18.49 -4.13
N VAL A 181 13.89 17.94 -5.02
CA VAL A 181 13.68 18.04 -6.47
C VAL A 181 12.68 16.96 -6.89
N ARG A 182 11.48 17.37 -7.31
CA ARG A 182 10.53 16.45 -7.95
C ARG A 182 11.00 16.11 -9.36
N VAL A 183 11.23 14.84 -9.62
CA VAL A 183 11.43 14.35 -10.99
C VAL A 183 10.07 14.02 -11.57
N ARG A 184 9.57 14.86 -12.49
CA ARG A 184 8.46 14.48 -13.35
C ARG A 184 9.02 13.66 -14.50
N ALA A 185 8.85 12.33 -14.45
CA ALA A 185 9.02 11.52 -15.65
C ALA A 185 7.97 11.97 -16.67
N ARG A 186 8.37 12.75 -17.68
CA ARG A 186 7.56 12.86 -18.90
C ARG A 186 7.74 11.53 -19.61
N THR A 187 6.79 10.62 -19.47
CA THR A 187 6.58 9.62 -20.52
C THR A 187 6.23 10.42 -21.77
N LYS A 188 7.23 10.71 -22.61
CA LYS A 188 6.94 11.10 -23.99
C LYS A 188 6.09 9.94 -24.51
N ARG A 189 4.83 10.20 -24.89
CA ARG A 189 4.11 9.27 -25.74
C ARG A 189 5.07 8.94 -26.87
N ILE A 190 5.50 7.69 -26.95
CA ILE A 190 6.17 7.20 -28.15
C ILE A 190 5.20 7.53 -29.27
N SER A 191 5.60 8.39 -30.21
CA SER A 191 4.75 8.70 -31.35
C SER A 191 4.47 7.38 -32.07
N ARG A 192 3.30 7.23 -32.71
CA ARG A 192 3.00 6.01 -33.51
C ARG A 192 4.17 5.64 -34.42
N ARG A 193 4.83 6.65 -34.99
CA ARG A 193 6.03 6.54 -35.82
C ARG A 193 7.23 5.89 -35.11
N ALA A 194 7.52 6.30 -33.86
CA ALA A 194 8.60 5.68 -33.08
C ALA A 194 8.25 4.25 -32.60
N ALA A 195 6.97 3.93 -32.44
CA ALA A 195 6.52 2.56 -32.15
C ALA A 195 6.58 1.66 -33.40
N GLU A 196 6.34 2.22 -34.58
CA GLU A 196 6.48 1.56 -35.88
C GLU A 196 7.95 1.33 -36.26
N ASP A 197 8.83 2.31 -35.99
CA ASP A 197 10.29 2.16 -36.17
C ASP A 197 10.89 1.10 -35.23
N LEU A 198 10.37 0.99 -33.99
CA LEU A 198 10.75 -0.10 -33.08
C LEU A 198 10.20 -1.45 -33.57
N ARG A 199 9.01 -1.51 -34.18
CA ARG A 199 8.52 -2.76 -34.79
C ARG A 199 9.35 -3.17 -36.00
N SER A 200 9.77 -2.24 -36.86
CA SER A 200 10.58 -2.55 -38.04
C SER A 200 12.01 -2.97 -37.69
N GLN A 201 12.58 -2.44 -36.61
CA GLN A 201 13.89 -2.84 -36.09
C GLN A 201 13.90 -4.23 -35.44
N TRP A 202 12.78 -4.67 -34.85
CA TRP A 202 12.68 -5.98 -34.20
C TRP A 202 12.19 -7.09 -35.14
N TYR A 203 11.43 -6.77 -36.19
CA TYR A 203 10.93 -7.71 -37.20
C TYR A 203 11.61 -7.51 -38.55
N GLY A 204 12.94 -7.43 -38.54
CA GLY A 204 13.76 -7.25 -39.74
C GLY A 204 13.28 -8.08 -40.93
N ALA A 205 13.24 -7.43 -42.09
CA ALA A 205 12.96 -8.02 -43.39
C ALA A 205 13.75 -9.32 -43.60
N GLY A 206 13.07 -10.46 -43.61
CA GLY A 206 13.72 -11.75 -43.80
C GLY A 206 12.86 -12.96 -43.51
N LEU A 207 11.64 -13.01 -44.05
CA LEU A 207 10.92 -14.26 -44.31
C LEU A 207 10.17 -14.13 -45.65
N ARG A 208 10.90 -14.38 -46.73
CA ARG A 208 10.38 -15.08 -47.91
C ARG A 208 11.25 -16.30 -48.12
#